data_AF-A0A9P4T5X9-F1
#
_entry.id   AF-A0A9P4T5X9-F1
#
_cell.length_a   1.000
_cell.length_b   1.000
_cell.length_c   1.000
_cell.angle_alpha   90.00
_cell.angle_beta   90.00
_cell.angle_gamma   90.00
#
_symmetry.space_group_name_H-M   'P 1'
#
loop_
_entity.id
_entity.type
_entity.pdbx_description
1 polymer ?
#
loop_
_entity_poly.entity_id
_entity_poly.type
_entity_poly.pdbx_seq_one_letter_code
_entity_poly.pdbx_strand_id
1 'polypeptide(L)'
;MLIQGIYELWGQGPDYDTLRSNIKETTSSRWPQYSTCTFSFRIERYRGVQSSPEHTRSVVESFSFLGFKGKVQIKNPSASFRIFEEYPLDGKTPTRVFLGRWIADGARDAKNKYDLKKRHYISTTSMDAELALLTANIALAAPGKLFYDPFMGTGGFPIACAHYGAVVTGSDIDGRSIRGLGGSARRGQTGKKNVQMNFEQYGTQGAYLGGFVSDLTNTPLRLPTLNPATGDSVTSTVSPTQPAAYLDGIVCDPPYGIREGLKVLGSRTDLLPSERASHAAQHRDENYIPPKRPYSFTALLDDILSFASATLVPGGRLAMWMPTANDEDVELIIPAHPCLAREEVCVQAFNKWSRRLLVYRRRAAEEVDRAELEALEQRKREYEQGTRASDLNDFRRKYFEGFREFEDMKKEFIRMKVEAGVKESDARLEAERLEEARESAAEKTEGVKALLVEAAAKEDRAGAQADELNRQFKTEAAG
;
A
#
# COMPACT_ATOMS: atom_id res chain seq x y z
N MET A 1 7.99 -11.58 2.38
CA MET A 1 9.02 -10.51 2.45
C MET A 1 9.40 -10.16 3.89
N LEU A 2 8.45 -9.76 4.74
CA LEU A 2 8.77 -9.26 6.09
C LEU A 2 8.95 -10.35 7.16
N ILE A 3 8.41 -11.56 6.91
CA ILE A 3 8.57 -12.72 7.79
C ILE A 3 9.90 -13.45 7.52
N GLN A 4 10.50 -14.06 8.55
CA GLN A 4 11.71 -14.90 8.41
C GLN A 4 11.37 -16.34 8.06
N GLY A 5 10.32 -16.89 8.67
CA GLY A 5 9.85 -18.24 8.43
C GLY A 5 8.50 -18.46 9.08
N ILE A 6 7.84 -19.55 8.70
CA ILE A 6 6.57 -20.01 9.23
C ILE A 6 6.85 -21.29 10.01
N TYR A 7 6.36 -21.31 11.25
CA TYR A 7 6.58 -22.40 12.18
C TYR A 7 5.23 -22.86 12.73
N GLU A 8 5.00 -24.17 12.75
CA GLU A 8 3.91 -24.77 13.50
C GLU A 8 4.25 -24.69 14.98
N LEU A 9 3.41 -24.02 15.76
CA LEU A 9 3.61 -23.88 17.20
C LEU A 9 3.38 -25.23 17.89
N TRP A 10 4.38 -25.70 18.63
CA TRP A 10 4.32 -26.94 19.41
C TRP A 10 4.15 -26.71 20.91
N GLY A 11 4.57 -25.55 21.39
CA GLY A 11 4.30 -25.13 22.74
C GLY A 11 4.91 -23.79 23.06
N GLN A 12 4.47 -23.22 24.16
CA GLN A 12 4.93 -21.94 24.67
C GLN A 12 4.94 -21.92 26.20
N GLY A 13 5.77 -21.07 26.78
CA GLY A 13 5.80 -20.83 28.22
C GLY A 13 6.64 -19.61 28.59
N PRO A 14 6.53 -19.10 29.84
CA PRO A 14 7.42 -18.06 30.35
C PRO A 14 8.85 -18.59 30.60
N ASP A 15 8.99 -19.89 30.77
CA ASP A 15 10.24 -20.60 31.02
C ASP A 15 10.25 -21.99 30.38
N TYR A 16 11.41 -22.64 30.42
CA TYR A 16 11.61 -23.95 29.82
C TYR A 16 10.81 -25.07 30.51
N ASP A 17 10.58 -25.01 31.81
CA ASP A 17 9.81 -26.03 32.53
C ASP A 17 8.35 -26.03 32.09
N THR A 18 7.76 -24.84 32.05
CA THR A 18 6.39 -24.61 31.60
C THR A 18 6.24 -24.98 30.13
N LEU A 19 7.20 -24.58 29.28
CA LEU A 19 7.23 -24.96 27.87
C LEU A 19 7.20 -26.49 27.69
N ARG A 20 8.04 -27.23 28.42
CA ARG A 20 8.09 -28.70 28.32
C ARG A 20 6.79 -29.36 28.75
N SER A 21 6.19 -28.89 29.84
CA SER A 21 4.88 -29.38 30.31
C SER A 21 3.80 -29.11 29.27
N ASN A 22 3.76 -27.90 28.71
CA ASN A 22 2.82 -27.53 27.65
C ASN A 22 2.99 -28.39 26.39
N ILE A 23 4.22 -28.66 25.94
CA ILE A 23 4.50 -29.51 24.77
C ILE A 23 3.99 -30.94 24.99
N LYS A 24 4.23 -31.52 26.18
CA LYS A 24 3.75 -32.87 26.54
C LYS A 24 2.24 -32.98 26.46
N GLU A 25 1.54 -31.97 26.97
CA GLU A 25 0.08 -31.93 26.97
C GLU A 25 -0.50 -31.71 25.57
N THR A 26 0.08 -30.79 24.79
CA THR A 26 -0.55 -30.30 23.56
C THR A 26 -0.15 -31.05 22.29
N THR A 27 1.05 -31.62 22.23
CA THR A 27 1.60 -32.19 20.97
C THR A 27 2.11 -33.61 21.05
N SER A 28 1.99 -34.30 22.19
CA SER A 28 2.44 -35.69 22.35
C SER A 28 1.90 -36.66 21.29
N SER A 29 0.66 -36.46 20.86
CA SER A 29 0.03 -37.24 19.78
C SER A 29 0.73 -37.10 18.41
N ARG A 30 1.49 -36.03 18.18
CA ARG A 30 2.19 -35.75 16.91
C ARG A 30 3.60 -36.34 16.87
N TRP A 31 4.24 -36.59 18.01
CA TRP A 31 5.64 -37.03 18.07
C TRP A 31 5.93 -38.32 17.31
N PRO A 32 5.05 -39.34 17.30
CA PRO A 32 5.29 -40.57 16.54
C PRO A 32 5.55 -40.33 15.05
N GLN A 33 4.97 -39.28 14.46
CA GLN A 33 5.14 -38.92 13.05
C GLN A 33 6.59 -38.55 12.70
N TYR A 34 7.36 -38.10 13.70
CA TYR A 34 8.73 -37.63 13.53
C TYR A 34 9.76 -38.53 14.20
N SER A 35 9.33 -39.66 14.78
CA SER A 35 10.18 -40.51 15.63
C SER A 35 11.43 -41.01 14.92
N THR A 36 11.34 -41.40 13.65
CA THR A 36 12.47 -42.00 12.91
C THR A 36 13.08 -41.09 11.85
N CYS A 37 12.50 -39.91 11.61
CA CYS A 37 12.97 -38.99 10.59
C CYS A 37 14.28 -38.29 10.99
N THR A 38 15.04 -37.76 10.03
CA THR A 38 16.19 -36.93 10.38
C THR A 38 15.71 -35.60 10.93
N PHE A 39 16.29 -35.14 12.03
CA PHE A 39 15.82 -33.94 12.70
C PHE A 39 16.94 -32.99 13.11
N SER A 40 16.60 -31.72 13.32
CA SER A 40 17.52 -30.74 13.87
C SER A 40 16.83 -29.86 14.90
N PHE A 41 17.59 -29.40 15.89
CA PHE A 41 17.17 -28.35 16.80
C PHE A 41 18.09 -27.15 16.64
N ARG A 42 17.52 -25.95 16.70
CA ARG A 42 18.28 -24.72 16.77
C ARG A 42 17.58 -23.72 17.66
N ILE A 43 18.34 -22.80 18.24
CA ILE A 43 17.81 -21.74 19.10
C ILE A 43 17.91 -20.40 18.36
N GLU A 44 16.84 -19.62 18.42
CA GLU A 44 16.74 -18.24 17.96
C GLU A 44 16.42 -17.33 19.13
N ARG A 45 17.12 -16.19 19.21
CA ARG A 45 17.04 -15.28 20.35
C ARG A 45 16.66 -13.90 19.86
N TYR A 46 15.62 -13.33 20.42
CA TYR A 46 15.27 -11.94 20.25
C TYR A 46 15.81 -11.15 21.44
N ARG A 47 16.67 -10.15 21.16
CA ARG A 47 17.37 -9.31 22.16
C ARG A 47 18.29 -10.04 23.15
N GLY A 48 18.48 -11.35 23.00
CA GLY A 48 19.44 -12.13 23.78
C GLY A 48 20.83 -12.18 23.16
N VAL A 49 21.85 -12.43 23.99
CA VAL A 49 23.23 -12.66 23.55
C VAL A 49 23.41 -14.13 23.11
N GLN A 50 24.38 -14.37 22.22
CA GLN A 50 24.77 -15.73 21.83
C GLN A 50 25.20 -16.54 23.06
N SER A 51 24.52 -17.66 23.32
CA SER A 51 24.91 -18.58 24.40
C SER A 51 26.10 -19.45 24.00
N SER A 52 26.78 -20.02 25.01
CA SER A 52 27.85 -20.98 24.77
C SER A 52 27.33 -22.26 24.08
N PRO A 53 28.18 -23.00 23.36
CA PRO A 53 27.82 -24.30 22.79
C PRO A 53 27.28 -25.30 23.83
N GLU A 54 27.81 -25.27 25.06
CA GLU A 54 27.38 -26.11 26.17
C GLU A 54 25.96 -25.78 26.61
N HIS A 55 25.63 -24.49 26.73
CA HIS A 55 24.27 -24.06 27.05
C HIS A 55 23.29 -24.45 25.94
N THR A 56 23.68 -24.26 24.67
CA THR A 56 22.85 -24.68 23.53
C THR A 56 22.59 -26.18 23.55
N ARG A 57 23.61 -26.99 23.83
CA ARG A 57 23.46 -28.44 23.96
C ARG A 57 22.53 -28.81 25.11
N SER A 58 22.73 -28.23 26.30
CA SER A 58 21.90 -28.47 27.49
C SER A 58 20.42 -28.18 27.23
N VAL A 59 20.12 -27.05 26.60
CA VAL A 59 18.75 -26.70 26.20
C VAL A 59 18.17 -27.76 25.27
N VAL A 60 18.90 -28.15 24.22
CA VAL A 60 18.42 -29.16 23.25
C VAL A 60 18.21 -30.53 23.91
N GLU A 61 19.12 -30.98 24.77
CA GLU A 61 19.01 -32.23 25.51
C GLU A 61 17.82 -32.24 26.48
N SER A 62 17.40 -31.07 26.97
CA SER A 62 16.20 -30.94 27.79
C SER A 62 14.90 -31.34 27.06
N PHE A 63 14.94 -31.42 25.72
CA PHE A 63 13.83 -31.91 24.88
C PHE A 63 13.90 -33.42 24.57
N SER A 64 14.81 -34.17 25.21
CA SER A 64 14.94 -35.63 25.03
C SER A 64 13.66 -36.43 25.30
N PHE A 65 12.72 -35.89 26.08
CA PHE A 65 11.40 -36.49 26.33
C PHE A 65 10.55 -36.67 25.06
N LEU A 66 10.85 -35.94 23.97
CA LEU A 66 10.22 -36.14 22.66
C LEU A 66 10.49 -37.55 22.09
N GLY A 67 11.57 -38.20 22.55
CA GLY A 67 11.83 -39.61 22.25
C GLY A 67 12.21 -39.92 20.80
N PHE A 68 12.59 -38.91 20.01
CA PHE A 68 13.00 -39.11 18.61
C PHE A 68 14.23 -40.03 18.52
N LYS A 69 14.11 -41.05 17.68
CA LYS A 69 15.13 -42.09 17.41
C LYS A 69 15.89 -41.85 16.11
N GLY A 70 15.39 -40.97 15.25
CA GLY A 70 16.04 -40.60 14.01
C GLY A 70 17.39 -39.91 14.20
N LYS A 71 18.17 -39.78 13.13
CA LYS A 71 19.50 -39.19 13.17
C LYS A 71 19.42 -37.67 13.24
N VAL A 72 20.21 -37.05 14.12
CA VAL A 72 20.39 -35.58 14.13
C VAL A 72 21.14 -35.15 12.87
N GLN A 73 20.54 -34.25 12.09
CA GLN A 73 21.08 -33.75 10.82
C GLN A 73 20.86 -32.23 10.71
N ILE A 74 21.95 -31.46 10.69
CA ILE A 74 21.85 -29.99 10.71
C ILE A 74 21.47 -29.37 9.35
N LYS A 75 21.89 -30.01 8.25
CA LYS A 75 21.63 -29.54 6.88
C LYS A 75 20.52 -30.38 6.25
N ASN A 76 19.44 -29.74 5.80
CA ASN A 76 18.29 -30.40 5.15
C ASN A 76 17.70 -31.58 5.95
N PRO A 77 17.37 -31.40 7.25
CA PRO A 77 16.63 -32.42 8.00
C PRO A 77 15.21 -32.61 7.45
N SER A 78 14.62 -33.78 7.66
CA SER A 78 13.19 -34.01 7.43
C SER A 78 12.31 -33.18 8.37
N ALA A 79 12.74 -32.98 9.62
CA ALA A 79 12.05 -32.13 10.60
C ALA A 79 13.01 -31.13 11.25
N SER A 80 12.75 -29.84 11.10
CA SER A 80 13.55 -28.79 11.73
C SER A 80 12.75 -28.14 12.86
N PHE A 81 13.30 -28.17 14.07
CA PHE A 81 12.71 -27.56 15.26
C PHE A 81 13.50 -26.31 15.65
N ARG A 82 12.77 -25.25 15.99
CA ARG A 82 13.31 -23.96 16.39
C ARG A 82 12.77 -23.62 17.77
N ILE A 83 13.69 -23.35 18.68
CA ILE A 83 13.37 -22.81 20.01
C ILE A 83 13.53 -21.30 19.89
N PHE A 84 12.48 -20.55 20.19
CA PHE A 84 12.53 -19.09 20.21
C PHE A 84 12.59 -18.62 21.65
N GLU A 85 13.54 -17.75 21.95
CA GLU A 85 13.68 -17.11 23.24
C GLU A 85 13.51 -15.59 23.07
N GLU A 86 12.55 -15.02 23.80
CA GLU A 86 12.33 -13.58 23.87
C GLU A 86 12.92 -13.04 25.17
N TYR A 87 13.89 -12.14 25.05
CA TYR A 87 14.51 -11.47 26.21
C TYR A 87 13.98 -10.04 26.35
N PRO A 88 13.79 -9.55 27.59
CA PRO A 88 13.65 -8.11 27.82
C PRO A 88 14.97 -7.42 27.48
N LEU A 89 14.92 -6.09 27.28
CA LEU A 89 16.13 -5.30 27.07
C LEU A 89 17.04 -5.47 28.29
N ASP A 90 18.32 -5.82 28.05
CA ASP A 90 19.34 -6.12 29.07
C ASP A 90 19.00 -7.27 30.03
N GLY A 91 18.00 -8.09 29.68
CA GLY A 91 17.59 -9.27 30.44
C GLY A 91 18.61 -10.42 30.35
N LYS A 92 18.85 -11.09 31.49
CA LYS A 92 19.68 -12.30 31.54
C LYS A 92 18.92 -13.60 31.26
N THR A 93 17.60 -13.58 31.44
CA THR A 93 16.71 -14.73 31.26
C THR A 93 15.59 -14.38 30.29
N PRO A 94 15.13 -15.34 29.47
CA PRO A 94 14.00 -15.10 28.58
C PRO A 94 12.72 -14.91 29.41
N THR A 95 11.82 -14.07 28.91
CA THR A 95 10.47 -13.89 29.47
C THR A 95 9.43 -14.75 28.77
N ARG A 96 9.73 -15.19 27.53
CA ARG A 96 8.89 -16.11 26.76
C ARG A 96 9.76 -17.04 25.95
N VAL A 97 9.36 -18.30 25.91
CA VAL A 97 9.99 -19.35 25.13
C VAL A 97 8.95 -20.12 24.33
N PHE A 98 9.33 -20.50 23.11
CA PHE A 98 8.46 -21.24 22.19
C PHE A 98 9.23 -22.38 21.56
N LEU A 99 8.55 -23.50 21.30
CA LEU A 99 9.03 -24.50 20.37
C LEU A 99 8.16 -24.45 19.12
N GLY A 100 8.79 -24.30 17.96
CA GLY A 100 8.13 -24.36 16.67
C GLY A 100 8.77 -25.40 15.76
N ARG A 101 7.97 -26.13 14.99
CA ARG A 101 8.45 -26.93 13.85
C ARG A 101 8.40 -26.10 12.59
N TRP A 102 9.54 -25.97 11.91
CA TRP A 102 9.65 -25.24 10.66
C TRP A 102 8.74 -25.85 9.58
N ILE A 103 7.98 -24.97 8.91
CA ILE A 103 7.08 -25.31 7.80
C ILE A 103 7.63 -24.77 6.47
N ALA A 104 8.03 -23.50 6.47
CA ALA A 104 8.53 -22.83 5.28
C ALA A 104 9.38 -21.62 5.67
N ASP A 105 10.33 -21.25 4.81
CA ASP A 105 11.04 -19.98 4.91
C ASP A 105 10.19 -18.83 4.37
N GLY A 106 10.44 -17.63 4.88
CA GLY A 106 9.92 -16.41 4.27
C GLY A 106 10.70 -16.05 3.00
N ALA A 107 10.07 -15.32 2.08
CA ALA A 107 10.68 -14.87 0.83
C ALA A 107 11.65 -13.66 1.00
N ARG A 108 12.47 -13.61 2.06
CA ARG A 108 13.37 -12.46 2.34
C ARG A 108 14.49 -12.32 1.32
N ASP A 109 14.91 -13.41 0.72
CA ASP A 109 15.94 -13.48 -0.32
C ASP A 109 15.51 -12.79 -1.63
N ALA A 110 14.20 -12.68 -1.88
CA ALA A 110 13.67 -12.05 -3.08
C ALA A 110 14.21 -10.62 -3.28
N LYS A 111 14.36 -9.81 -2.22
CA LYS A 111 14.92 -8.45 -2.37
C LYS A 111 16.35 -8.45 -2.92
N ASN A 112 17.15 -9.46 -2.57
CA ASN A 112 18.51 -9.60 -3.07
C ASN A 112 18.53 -10.05 -4.55
N LYS A 113 17.53 -10.83 -4.96
CA LYS A 113 17.32 -11.24 -6.35
C LYS A 113 16.93 -10.05 -7.22
N TYR A 114 15.99 -9.23 -6.75
CA TYR A 114 15.41 -8.10 -7.51
C TYR A 114 16.10 -6.75 -7.30
N ASP A 115 17.21 -6.73 -6.55
CA ASP A 115 18.04 -5.55 -6.30
C ASP A 115 18.23 -4.72 -7.57
N LEU A 116 17.89 -3.43 -7.48
CA LEU A 116 17.98 -2.47 -8.57
C LEU A 116 19.41 -2.31 -9.11
N LYS A 117 20.45 -2.68 -8.34
CA LYS A 117 21.85 -2.73 -8.78
C LYS A 117 22.17 -3.95 -9.65
N LYS A 118 21.28 -4.94 -9.74
CA LYS A 118 21.45 -6.13 -10.59
C LYS A 118 20.52 -6.13 -11.80
N ARG A 119 19.41 -5.38 -11.74
CA ARG A 119 18.42 -5.28 -12.81
C ARG A 119 19.04 -4.73 -14.11
N HIS A 120 18.71 -5.33 -15.26
CA HIS A 120 19.22 -4.94 -16.57
C HIS A 120 18.73 -3.57 -17.03
N TYR A 121 17.46 -3.25 -16.77
CA TYR A 121 16.85 -2.01 -17.20
C TYR A 121 16.19 -1.29 -16.02
N ILE A 122 16.64 -0.05 -15.79
CA ILE A 122 16.18 0.83 -14.71
C ILE A 122 16.06 2.27 -15.24
N SER A 123 15.32 3.09 -14.51
CA SER A 123 15.20 4.54 -14.69
C SER A 123 15.40 5.23 -13.33
N THR A 124 15.50 6.56 -13.34
CA THR A 124 15.56 7.40 -12.14
C THR A 124 14.31 7.31 -11.26
N THR A 125 13.18 6.85 -11.81
CA THR A 125 11.88 6.69 -11.15
C THR A 125 11.58 5.24 -10.77
N SER A 126 12.54 4.32 -10.92
CA SER A 126 12.31 2.91 -10.59
C SER A 126 12.12 2.71 -9.08
N MET A 127 10.96 2.16 -8.71
CA MET A 127 10.63 1.83 -7.32
C MET A 127 11.61 0.82 -6.71
N ASP A 128 11.91 1.00 -5.42
CA ASP A 128 12.71 0.08 -4.63
C ASP A 128 12.15 -1.36 -4.71
N ALA A 129 13.05 -2.35 -4.81
CA ALA A 129 12.66 -3.73 -5.04
C ALA A 129 11.92 -4.35 -3.83
N GLU A 130 12.32 -4.03 -2.61
CA GLU A 130 11.67 -4.55 -1.40
C GLU A 130 10.26 -3.97 -1.27
N LEU A 131 10.09 -2.68 -1.53
CA LEU A 131 8.78 -2.03 -1.52
C LEU A 131 7.87 -2.52 -2.66
N ALA A 132 8.41 -2.75 -3.85
CA ALA A 132 7.62 -3.30 -4.97
C ALA A 132 7.10 -4.71 -4.63
N LEU A 133 7.96 -5.57 -4.08
CA LEU A 133 7.58 -6.92 -3.62
C LEU A 133 6.56 -6.88 -2.48
N LEU A 134 6.75 -5.97 -1.52
CA LEU A 134 5.78 -5.78 -0.44
C LEU A 134 4.42 -5.32 -0.97
N THR A 135 4.42 -4.34 -1.88
CA THR A 135 3.20 -3.82 -2.52
C THR A 135 2.45 -4.91 -3.27
N ALA A 136 3.15 -5.71 -4.08
CA ALA A 136 2.56 -6.84 -4.79
C ALA A 136 1.98 -7.90 -3.84
N ASN A 137 2.65 -8.17 -2.72
CA ASN A 137 2.18 -9.12 -1.72
C ASN A 137 0.91 -8.62 -1.00
N ILE A 138 0.87 -7.35 -0.60
CA ILE A 138 -0.29 -6.74 0.06
C ILE A 138 -1.48 -6.63 -0.92
N ALA A 139 -1.21 -6.39 -2.21
CA ALA A 139 -2.21 -6.45 -3.26
C ALA A 139 -2.69 -7.88 -3.58
N LEU A 140 -2.13 -8.91 -2.93
CA LEU A 140 -2.48 -10.32 -3.10
C LEU A 140 -2.20 -10.88 -4.49
N ALA A 141 -1.07 -10.48 -5.09
CA ALA A 141 -0.56 -11.11 -6.31
C ALA A 141 -0.30 -12.61 -6.08
N ALA A 142 -0.78 -13.45 -7.00
CA ALA A 142 -0.73 -14.91 -6.89
C ALA A 142 -0.89 -15.57 -8.27
N PRO A 143 -0.58 -16.87 -8.42
CA PRO A 143 -0.84 -17.61 -9.65
C PRO A 143 -2.32 -17.55 -10.07
N GLY A 144 -2.58 -17.44 -11.37
CA GLY A 144 -3.92 -17.39 -11.93
C GLY A 144 -4.60 -16.02 -11.89
N LYS A 145 -3.92 -14.98 -11.37
CA LYS A 145 -4.43 -13.61 -11.27
C LYS A 145 -3.87 -12.68 -12.33
N LEU A 146 -4.68 -11.72 -12.78
CA LEU A 146 -4.29 -10.66 -13.72
C LEU A 146 -4.08 -9.32 -13.00
N PHE A 147 -2.88 -8.76 -13.13
CA PHE A 147 -2.45 -7.51 -12.51
C PHE A 147 -2.11 -6.43 -13.54
N TYR A 148 -2.43 -5.19 -13.19
CA TYR A 148 -2.17 -4.03 -14.03
C TYR A 148 -1.46 -2.91 -13.28
N ASP A 149 -0.50 -2.28 -13.95
CA ASP A 149 0.15 -1.04 -13.51
C ASP A 149 -0.07 0.07 -14.55
N PRO A 150 -0.93 1.07 -14.27
CA PRO A 150 -1.19 2.17 -15.20
C PRO A 150 -0.05 3.19 -15.34
N PHE A 151 1.02 3.08 -14.54
CA PHE A 151 2.18 3.97 -14.55
C PHE A 151 3.47 3.14 -14.49
N MET A 152 3.56 2.12 -15.34
CA MET A 152 4.49 1.01 -15.15
C MET A 152 5.97 1.39 -15.22
N GLY A 153 6.32 2.48 -15.89
CA GLY A 153 7.70 2.89 -16.12
C GLY A 153 8.54 1.74 -16.66
N THR A 154 9.55 1.34 -15.89
CA THR A 154 10.48 0.24 -16.21
C THR A 154 10.00 -1.15 -15.76
N GLY A 155 8.73 -1.27 -15.37
CA GLY A 155 8.07 -2.52 -15.01
C GLY A 155 8.32 -2.99 -13.57
N GLY A 156 8.65 -2.09 -12.65
CA GLY A 156 9.00 -2.46 -11.26
C GLY A 156 7.93 -3.27 -10.53
N PHE A 157 6.69 -2.77 -10.48
CA PHE A 157 5.58 -3.51 -9.87
C PHE A 157 5.12 -4.72 -10.68
N PRO A 158 5.01 -4.66 -12.03
CA PRO A 158 4.74 -5.84 -12.83
C PRO A 158 5.72 -6.99 -12.58
N ILE A 159 7.04 -6.72 -12.50
CA ILE A 159 8.04 -7.74 -12.17
C ILE A 159 7.80 -8.33 -10.77
N ALA A 160 7.46 -7.48 -9.79
CA ALA A 160 7.18 -7.92 -8.43
C ALA A 160 5.90 -8.76 -8.33
N CYS A 161 4.86 -8.46 -9.10
CA CYS A 161 3.65 -9.27 -9.17
C CYS A 161 3.92 -10.62 -9.86
N ALA A 162 4.69 -10.60 -10.95
CA ALA A 162 5.10 -11.82 -11.65
C ALA A 162 6.00 -12.74 -10.80
N HIS A 163 6.78 -12.18 -9.86
CA HIS A 163 7.51 -12.99 -8.86
C HIS A 163 6.57 -13.89 -8.05
N TYR A 164 5.37 -13.40 -7.71
CA TYR A 164 4.33 -14.17 -7.03
C TYR A 164 3.45 -14.99 -7.98
N GLY A 165 3.80 -15.05 -9.27
CA GLY A 165 3.11 -15.87 -10.27
C GLY A 165 1.91 -15.23 -10.94
N ALA A 166 1.62 -13.95 -10.65
CA ALA A 166 0.54 -13.23 -11.36
C ALA A 166 0.92 -12.97 -12.82
N VAL A 167 -0.08 -13.00 -13.70
CA VAL A 167 0.03 -12.50 -15.07
C VAL A 167 -0.09 -10.97 -15.03
N VAL A 168 0.77 -10.27 -15.77
CA VAL A 168 0.94 -8.82 -15.61
C VAL A 168 0.94 -8.09 -16.95
N THR A 169 0.36 -6.90 -16.94
CA THR A 169 0.43 -5.91 -18.02
C THR A 169 0.59 -4.52 -17.40
N GLY A 170 0.96 -3.52 -18.22
CA GLY A 170 1.01 -2.14 -17.75
C GLY A 170 0.92 -1.12 -18.87
N SER A 171 0.75 0.13 -18.48
CA SER A 171 0.82 1.27 -19.40
C SER A 171 1.74 2.35 -18.87
N ASP A 172 2.25 3.18 -19.78
CA ASP A 172 2.89 4.43 -19.41
C ASP A 172 2.63 5.47 -20.51
N ILE A 173 2.42 6.73 -20.11
CA ILE A 173 2.23 7.85 -21.05
C ILE A 173 3.53 8.12 -21.84
N ASP A 174 4.67 7.72 -21.30
CA ASP A 174 5.95 7.74 -21.98
C ASP A 174 6.41 6.32 -22.36
N GLY A 175 6.10 5.92 -23.59
CA GLY A 175 6.53 4.64 -24.13
C GLY A 175 8.04 4.42 -24.19
N ARG A 176 8.86 5.47 -24.02
CA ARG A 176 10.33 5.33 -23.92
C ARG A 176 10.73 4.58 -22.65
N SER A 177 9.98 4.75 -21.56
CA SER A 177 10.19 4.03 -20.30
C SER A 177 9.91 2.53 -20.43
N ILE A 178 9.07 2.12 -21.39
CA ILE A 178 8.76 0.70 -21.64
C ILE A 178 9.75 0.11 -22.66
N ARG A 179 9.91 0.79 -23.81
CA ARG A 179 10.72 0.33 -24.94
C ARG A 179 12.23 0.44 -24.73
N GLY A 180 12.64 1.30 -23.80
CA GLY A 180 14.02 1.66 -23.56
C GLY A 180 14.64 2.54 -24.66
N LEU A 181 15.63 3.34 -24.27
CA LEU A 181 16.26 4.36 -25.13
C LEU A 181 17.39 3.81 -26.03
N GLY A 182 17.47 2.51 -26.26
CA GLY A 182 18.50 1.94 -27.15
C GLY A 182 19.92 1.89 -26.57
N GLY A 183 20.11 2.32 -25.34
CA GLY A 183 21.37 2.23 -24.58
C GLY A 183 21.12 1.77 -23.15
N SER A 184 22.17 1.30 -22.50
CA SER A 184 22.11 0.93 -21.10
C SER A 184 21.89 2.15 -20.20
N ALA A 185 21.00 2.02 -19.22
CA ALA A 185 20.86 2.99 -18.12
C ALA A 185 22.11 3.07 -17.21
N ARG A 186 23.02 2.09 -17.29
CA ARG A 186 24.28 2.04 -16.54
C ARG A 186 25.51 2.16 -17.43
N ARG A 187 26.48 2.93 -16.93
CA ARG A 187 27.83 3.06 -17.48
C ARG A 187 28.47 1.66 -17.66
N GLY A 188 28.85 1.31 -18.89
CA GLY A 188 29.55 0.07 -19.22
C GLY A 188 28.70 -1.09 -19.73
N GLN A 189 27.36 -0.99 -19.67
CA GLN A 189 26.47 -1.95 -20.31
C GLN A 189 26.21 -1.50 -21.76
N THR A 190 26.18 -2.44 -22.70
CA THR A 190 25.97 -2.19 -24.13
C THR A 190 24.67 -2.84 -24.61
N GLY A 191 24.12 -2.35 -25.73
CA GLY A 191 22.90 -2.87 -26.33
C GLY A 191 21.60 -2.24 -25.81
N LYS A 192 20.51 -2.47 -26.55
CA LYS A 192 19.18 -1.99 -26.21
C LYS A 192 18.65 -2.77 -25.02
N LYS A 193 18.29 -2.08 -23.93
CA LYS A 193 17.63 -2.64 -22.74
C LYS A 193 16.20 -2.11 -22.67
N ASN A 194 15.25 -2.94 -22.26
CA ASN A 194 13.83 -2.59 -22.17
C ASN A 194 13.16 -3.40 -21.04
N VAL A 195 11.85 -3.19 -20.84
CA VAL A 195 11.09 -3.89 -19.80
C VAL A 195 11.08 -5.41 -20.02
N GLN A 196 10.89 -5.87 -21.27
CA GLN A 196 10.89 -7.29 -21.62
C GLN A 196 12.15 -8.02 -21.10
N MET A 197 13.32 -7.39 -21.26
CA MET A 197 14.59 -7.97 -20.80
C MET A 197 14.71 -8.10 -19.29
N ASN A 198 13.97 -7.31 -18.50
CA ASN A 198 13.89 -7.52 -17.06
C ASN A 198 13.12 -8.81 -16.75
N PHE A 199 12.02 -9.07 -17.45
CA PHE A 199 11.26 -10.30 -17.27
C PHE A 199 12.07 -11.53 -17.71
N GLU A 200 12.79 -11.45 -18.83
CA GLU A 200 13.71 -12.50 -19.28
C GLU A 200 14.83 -12.76 -18.26
N GLN A 201 15.42 -11.69 -17.71
CA GLN A 201 16.47 -11.80 -16.69
C GLN A 201 16.01 -12.63 -15.47
N TYR A 202 14.76 -12.45 -15.05
CA TYR A 202 14.22 -13.10 -13.85
C TYR A 202 13.46 -14.39 -14.12
N GLY A 203 13.35 -14.80 -15.39
CA GLY A 203 12.62 -16.01 -15.81
C GLY A 203 11.11 -15.86 -15.69
N THR A 204 10.57 -14.64 -15.77
CA THR A 204 9.14 -14.32 -15.58
C THR A 204 8.46 -13.84 -16.87
N GLN A 205 9.12 -13.94 -18.02
CA GLN A 205 8.60 -13.50 -19.32
C GLN A 205 7.29 -14.18 -19.73
N GLY A 206 7.04 -15.43 -19.28
CA GLY A 206 5.78 -16.12 -19.55
C GLY A 206 4.56 -15.49 -18.84
N ALA A 207 4.79 -14.65 -17.84
CA ALA A 207 3.73 -13.94 -17.11
C ALA A 207 3.48 -12.52 -17.65
N TYR A 208 4.32 -12.01 -18.55
CA TYR A 208 4.23 -10.63 -19.02
C TYR A 208 3.47 -10.56 -20.35
N LEU A 209 2.32 -9.89 -20.34
CA LEU A 209 1.48 -9.69 -21.53
C LEU A 209 1.96 -8.53 -22.42
N GLY A 210 2.98 -7.80 -21.98
CA GLY A 210 3.45 -6.59 -22.63
C GLY A 210 3.02 -5.32 -21.91
N GLY A 211 3.54 -4.20 -22.39
CA GLY A 211 3.22 -2.87 -21.93
C GLY A 211 2.87 -2.00 -23.13
N PHE A 212 1.90 -1.11 -22.96
CA PHE A 212 1.43 -0.24 -24.04
C PHE A 212 1.51 1.23 -23.65
N VAL A 213 1.46 2.11 -24.65
CA VAL A 213 1.50 3.56 -24.42
C VAL A 213 0.08 4.08 -24.26
N SER A 214 -0.25 4.49 -23.05
CA SER A 214 -1.45 5.27 -22.75
C SER A 214 -1.26 5.98 -21.43
N ASP A 215 -2.05 7.01 -21.18
CA ASP A 215 -2.31 7.45 -19.81
C ASP A 215 -3.61 6.79 -19.29
N LEU A 216 -3.83 6.84 -17.98
CA LEU A 216 -4.99 6.23 -17.35
C LEU A 216 -6.32 6.82 -17.83
N THR A 217 -6.36 8.14 -18.07
CA THR A 217 -7.57 8.88 -18.46
C THR A 217 -7.97 8.62 -19.92
N ASN A 218 -7.03 8.11 -20.73
CA ASN A 218 -7.25 7.69 -22.12
C ASN A 218 -6.79 6.24 -22.33
N THR A 219 -7.30 5.32 -21.50
CA THR A 219 -6.91 3.91 -21.56
C THR A 219 -7.64 3.16 -22.68
N PRO A 220 -6.95 2.30 -23.46
CA PRO A 220 -7.59 1.40 -24.42
C PRO A 220 -8.24 0.18 -23.75
N LEU A 221 -8.07 0.03 -22.43
CA LEU A 221 -8.66 -1.06 -21.68
C LEU A 221 -10.18 -0.90 -21.62
N ARG A 222 -10.91 -1.99 -21.84
CA ARG A 222 -12.37 -1.99 -21.81
C ARG A 222 -12.84 -1.68 -20.39
N LEU A 223 -13.56 -0.58 -20.22
CA LEU A 223 -14.24 -0.26 -18.97
C LEU A 223 -15.64 -0.89 -18.98
N PRO A 224 -15.93 -1.88 -18.13
CA PRO A 224 -17.23 -2.58 -18.11
C PRO A 224 -18.45 -1.68 -17.88
N THR A 225 -18.24 -0.52 -17.26
CA THR A 225 -19.28 0.45 -16.87
C THR A 225 -19.60 1.47 -17.97
N LEU A 226 -18.87 1.48 -19.09
CA LEU A 226 -19.07 2.41 -20.20
C LEU A 226 -19.68 1.70 -21.41
N ASN A 227 -20.59 2.37 -22.11
CA ASN A 227 -21.10 1.89 -23.39
C ASN A 227 -20.00 2.05 -24.47
N PRO A 228 -19.54 0.96 -25.10
CA PRO A 228 -18.45 1.02 -26.06
C PRO A 228 -18.76 1.80 -27.35
N ALA A 229 -20.05 2.07 -27.65
CA ALA A 229 -20.45 2.83 -28.84
C ALA A 229 -20.55 4.34 -28.60
N THR A 230 -20.84 4.78 -27.38
CA THR A 230 -21.09 6.19 -27.07
C THR A 230 -20.11 6.78 -26.05
N GLY A 231 -19.37 5.94 -25.31
CA GLY A 231 -18.49 6.39 -24.22
C GLY A 231 -19.24 6.80 -22.95
N ASP A 232 -20.57 6.80 -22.97
CA ASP A 232 -21.39 7.19 -21.82
C ASP A 232 -21.39 6.11 -20.74
N SER A 233 -21.50 6.54 -19.49
CA SER A 233 -21.83 5.65 -18.37
C SER A 233 -23.16 4.95 -18.67
N VAL A 234 -23.18 3.62 -18.55
CA VAL A 234 -24.40 2.82 -18.76
C VAL A 234 -25.40 3.17 -17.67
N THR A 235 -26.25 4.16 -17.95
CA THR A 235 -27.32 4.59 -17.06
C THR A 235 -28.40 3.52 -17.03
N SER A 236 -28.63 3.00 -15.83
CA SER A 236 -29.96 2.64 -15.31
C SER A 236 -30.82 1.67 -16.12
N THR A 237 -30.30 0.49 -16.49
CA THR A 237 -31.07 -0.78 -16.46
C THR A 237 -30.07 -1.92 -16.37
N VAL A 238 -29.79 -2.37 -15.14
CA VAL A 238 -28.82 -3.43 -14.86
C VAL A 238 -29.37 -4.77 -15.39
N SER A 239 -28.89 -5.21 -16.54
CA SER A 239 -28.97 -6.62 -16.92
C SER A 239 -28.07 -7.43 -15.98
N PRO A 240 -28.47 -8.62 -15.49
CA PRO A 240 -27.65 -9.49 -14.63
C PRO A 240 -26.39 -10.03 -15.31
N THR A 241 -26.12 -9.64 -16.56
CA THR A 241 -24.97 -10.03 -17.39
C THR A 241 -24.08 -8.84 -17.74
N GLN A 242 -23.74 -7.96 -16.78
CA GLN A 242 -22.72 -6.92 -17.00
C GLN A 242 -21.37 -7.54 -17.45
N PRO A 243 -20.54 -6.82 -18.25
CA PRO A 243 -19.21 -7.31 -18.57
C PRO A 243 -18.43 -7.49 -17.27
N ALA A 244 -17.80 -8.64 -17.11
CA ALA A 244 -17.08 -8.96 -15.88
C ALA A 244 -15.92 -7.97 -15.69
N ALA A 245 -15.85 -7.35 -14.51
CA ALA A 245 -14.58 -6.88 -14.00
C ALA A 245 -13.56 -8.03 -14.10
N TYR A 246 -12.33 -7.72 -14.46
CA TYR A 246 -11.39 -8.74 -14.96
C TYR A 246 -9.98 -8.59 -14.39
N LEU A 247 -9.71 -7.51 -13.65
CA LEU A 247 -8.44 -7.35 -12.94
C LEU A 247 -8.56 -7.89 -11.52
N ASP A 248 -7.60 -8.70 -11.11
CA ASP A 248 -7.49 -9.17 -9.73
C ASP A 248 -6.74 -8.17 -8.84
N GLY A 249 -5.88 -7.35 -9.45
CA GLY A 249 -5.16 -6.32 -8.73
C GLY A 249 -4.62 -5.20 -9.61
N ILE A 250 -4.51 -4.03 -9.00
CA ILE A 250 -3.86 -2.85 -9.57
C ILE A 250 -2.77 -2.41 -8.59
N VAL A 251 -1.58 -2.14 -9.12
CA VAL A 251 -0.43 -1.68 -8.35
C VAL A 251 0.15 -0.47 -9.04
N CYS A 252 0.40 0.62 -8.32
CA CYS A 252 0.95 1.81 -8.96
C CYS A 252 1.68 2.78 -8.03
N ASP A 253 2.57 3.56 -8.65
CA ASP A 253 3.18 4.76 -8.08
C ASP A 253 2.97 5.93 -9.06
N PRO A 254 1.82 6.62 -9.00
CA PRO A 254 1.48 7.69 -9.93
C PRO A 254 2.46 8.86 -9.84
N PRO A 255 2.61 9.68 -10.90
CA PRO A 255 3.44 10.88 -10.85
C PRO A 255 2.88 11.90 -9.85
N TYR A 256 3.71 12.36 -8.91
CA TYR A 256 3.29 13.30 -7.86
C TYR A 256 3.30 14.78 -8.29
N GLY A 257 3.89 15.11 -9.45
CA GLY A 257 3.97 16.50 -9.94
C GLY A 257 5.17 17.32 -9.45
N ILE A 258 5.97 16.79 -8.51
CA ILE A 258 7.07 17.50 -7.84
C ILE A 258 8.27 17.77 -8.75
N ARG A 259 8.74 16.76 -9.51
CA ARG A 259 9.94 16.88 -10.37
C ARG A 259 9.59 17.30 -11.80
N GLU A 260 8.44 16.85 -12.28
CA GLU A 260 7.91 17.15 -13.59
C GLU A 260 6.40 17.36 -13.45
N GLY A 261 5.87 18.42 -14.05
CA GLY A 261 4.45 18.73 -13.97
C GLY A 261 3.60 17.56 -14.51
N LEU A 262 2.60 17.17 -13.74
CA LEU A 262 1.69 16.06 -14.05
C LEU A 262 0.92 16.35 -15.33
N LYS A 263 0.90 15.38 -16.25
CA LYS A 263 0.28 15.50 -17.57
C LYS A 263 -0.54 14.26 -17.92
N VAL A 264 -1.59 14.47 -18.70
CA VAL A 264 -2.39 13.43 -19.37
C VAL A 264 -2.42 13.69 -20.87
N LEU A 265 -2.83 12.71 -21.67
CA LEU A 265 -3.04 12.93 -23.10
C LEU A 265 -4.20 13.91 -23.32
N GLY A 266 -4.04 14.76 -24.32
CA GLY A 266 -5.01 15.78 -24.66
C GLY A 266 -4.37 17.08 -25.13
N SER A 267 -5.11 17.81 -25.95
CA SER A 267 -4.70 19.13 -26.38
C SER A 267 -4.76 20.13 -25.21
N ARG A 268 -3.87 21.12 -25.23
CA ARG A 268 -3.90 22.24 -24.27
C ARG A 268 -4.98 23.27 -24.61
N THR A 269 -5.37 23.32 -25.87
CA THR A 269 -6.40 24.20 -26.43
C THR A 269 -7.46 23.36 -27.12
N ASP A 270 -8.70 23.83 -27.13
CA ASP A 270 -9.73 23.20 -27.96
C ASP A 270 -9.29 23.23 -29.42
N LEU A 271 -9.19 22.05 -30.02
CA LEU A 271 -8.90 21.95 -31.44
C LEU A 271 -10.10 22.51 -32.22
N LEU A 272 -9.81 23.36 -33.21
CA LEU A 272 -10.81 23.84 -34.16
C LEU A 272 -11.44 22.64 -34.89
N PRO A 273 -12.70 22.75 -35.38
CA PRO A 273 -13.36 21.66 -36.10
C PRO A 273 -12.54 21.11 -37.28
N SER A 274 -11.82 21.99 -37.99
CA SER A 274 -10.90 21.62 -39.08
C SER A 274 -9.65 20.86 -38.61
N GLU A 275 -9.12 21.20 -37.43
CA GLU A 275 -8.01 20.49 -36.80
C GLU A 275 -8.46 19.11 -36.31
N ARG A 276 -9.64 19.00 -35.68
CA ARG A 276 -10.22 17.71 -35.29
C ARG A 276 -10.43 16.78 -36.50
N ALA A 277 -10.89 17.34 -37.63
CA ALA A 277 -11.10 16.59 -38.85
C ALA A 277 -9.78 16.10 -39.48
N SER A 278 -8.70 16.89 -39.43
CA SER A 278 -7.38 16.48 -39.96
C SER A 278 -6.62 15.52 -39.01
N HIS A 279 -6.90 15.57 -37.71
CA HIS A 279 -6.34 14.66 -36.71
C HIS A 279 -6.72 13.18 -36.90
N ALA A 280 -7.80 12.89 -37.63
CA ALA A 280 -8.28 11.52 -37.87
C ALA A 280 -7.26 10.62 -38.59
N ALA A 281 -6.28 11.19 -39.30
CA ALA A 281 -5.19 10.44 -39.96
C ALA A 281 -3.82 10.66 -39.30
N GLN A 282 -3.61 11.76 -38.58
CA GLN A 282 -2.29 12.13 -38.04
C GLN A 282 -1.73 11.12 -37.04
N HIS A 283 -2.58 10.46 -36.26
CA HIS A 283 -2.13 9.42 -35.32
C HIS A 283 -1.49 8.20 -36.00
N ARG A 284 -1.64 8.07 -37.32
CA ARG A 284 -1.02 7.02 -38.14
C ARG A 284 0.34 7.42 -38.70
N ASP A 285 0.73 8.69 -38.57
CA ASP A 285 2.07 9.15 -38.93
C ASP A 285 3.10 8.52 -37.98
N GLU A 286 4.19 7.99 -38.55
CA GLU A 286 5.28 7.36 -37.78
C GLU A 286 5.94 8.33 -36.80
N ASN A 287 5.90 9.63 -37.07
CA ASN A 287 6.46 10.68 -36.22
C ASN A 287 5.42 11.36 -35.32
N TYR A 288 4.19 10.84 -35.26
CA TYR A 288 3.14 11.42 -34.43
C TYR A 288 3.49 11.32 -32.95
N ILE A 289 3.50 12.47 -32.27
CA ILE A 289 3.65 12.56 -30.82
C ILE A 289 2.30 13.03 -30.25
N PRO A 290 1.60 12.18 -29.49
CA PRO A 290 0.34 12.56 -28.86
C PRO A 290 0.49 13.82 -27.99
N PRO A 291 -0.41 14.81 -28.13
CA PRO A 291 -0.35 16.03 -27.32
C PRO A 291 -0.62 15.71 -25.85
N LYS A 292 -0.02 16.50 -24.97
CA LYS A 292 -0.13 16.37 -23.51
C LYS A 292 -0.57 17.68 -22.90
N ARG A 293 -1.46 17.62 -21.92
CA ARG A 293 -1.94 18.78 -21.15
C ARG A 293 -1.63 18.62 -19.65
N PRO A 294 -1.36 19.73 -18.93
CA PRO A 294 -1.26 19.69 -17.47
C PRO A 294 -2.53 19.11 -16.85
N TYR A 295 -2.38 18.38 -15.75
CA TYR A 295 -3.50 17.73 -15.08
C TYR A 295 -3.36 17.76 -13.56
N SER A 296 -4.47 17.61 -12.85
CA SER A 296 -4.49 17.64 -11.38
C SER A 296 -3.92 16.35 -10.80
N PHE A 297 -3.16 16.45 -9.71
CA PHE A 297 -2.86 15.27 -8.90
C PHE A 297 -4.13 14.70 -8.25
N THR A 298 -4.95 15.54 -7.60
CA THR A 298 -6.21 15.10 -6.98
C THR A 298 -7.17 14.44 -7.98
N ALA A 299 -7.40 15.04 -9.16
CA ALA A 299 -8.24 14.42 -10.18
C ALA A 299 -7.65 13.09 -10.68
N LEU A 300 -6.32 12.98 -10.81
CA LEU A 300 -5.69 11.71 -11.16
C LEU A 300 -5.95 10.63 -10.10
N LEU A 301 -5.93 10.98 -8.80
CA LEU A 301 -6.27 10.05 -7.73
C LEU A 301 -7.71 9.56 -7.83
N ASP A 302 -8.65 10.47 -8.12
CA ASP A 302 -10.06 10.12 -8.35
C ASP A 302 -10.23 9.22 -9.58
N ASP A 303 -9.50 9.50 -10.66
CA ASP A 303 -9.48 8.67 -11.88
C ASP A 303 -8.92 7.27 -11.59
N ILE A 304 -7.88 7.14 -10.76
CA ILE A 304 -7.35 5.84 -10.31
C ILE A 304 -8.40 5.04 -9.54
N LEU A 305 -9.08 5.66 -8.57
CA LEU A 305 -10.13 4.96 -7.81
C LEU A 305 -11.32 4.57 -8.69
N SER A 306 -11.65 5.40 -9.68
CA SER A 306 -12.75 5.14 -10.61
C SER A 306 -12.42 4.02 -11.59
N PHE A 307 -11.19 4.02 -12.11
CA PHE A 307 -10.69 2.91 -12.93
C PHE A 307 -10.69 1.61 -12.12
N ALA A 308 -10.20 1.66 -10.88
CA ALA A 308 -10.17 0.49 -10.00
C ALA A 308 -11.57 -0.03 -9.68
N SER A 309 -12.55 0.86 -9.41
CA SER A 309 -13.93 0.46 -9.13
C SER A 309 -14.62 -0.19 -10.33
N ALA A 310 -14.28 0.24 -11.55
CA ALA A 310 -14.82 -0.30 -12.80
C ALA A 310 -14.17 -1.62 -13.23
N THR A 311 -12.89 -1.85 -12.92
CA THR A 311 -12.11 -2.95 -13.52
C THR A 311 -11.71 -4.07 -12.56
N LEU A 312 -11.63 -3.79 -11.25
CA LEU A 312 -11.31 -4.81 -10.25
C LEU A 312 -12.49 -5.75 -10.00
N VAL A 313 -12.22 -7.05 -9.93
CA VAL A 313 -13.16 -8.05 -9.42
C VAL A 313 -13.48 -7.78 -7.95
N PRO A 314 -14.67 -8.17 -7.44
CA PRO A 314 -14.94 -8.14 -6.00
C PRO A 314 -13.83 -8.82 -5.19
N GLY A 315 -13.35 -8.17 -4.13
CA GLY A 315 -12.21 -8.65 -3.34
C GLY A 315 -10.82 -8.36 -3.95
N GLY A 316 -10.74 -7.99 -5.23
CA GLY A 316 -9.52 -7.52 -5.88
C GLY A 316 -9.00 -6.24 -5.22
N ARG A 317 -7.69 -5.99 -5.31
CA ARG A 317 -7.04 -4.90 -4.57
C ARG A 317 -6.34 -3.88 -5.45
N LEU A 318 -6.53 -2.61 -5.13
CA LEU A 318 -5.68 -1.51 -5.58
C LEU A 318 -4.66 -1.22 -4.48
N ALA A 319 -3.38 -1.19 -4.83
CA ALA A 319 -2.30 -0.73 -3.95
C ALA A 319 -1.56 0.43 -4.63
N MET A 320 -1.74 1.64 -4.10
CA MET A 320 -1.30 2.89 -4.72
C MET A 320 -0.41 3.69 -3.76
N TRP A 321 0.73 4.14 -4.26
CA TRP A 321 1.58 5.07 -3.52
C TRP A 321 1.14 6.52 -3.70
N MET A 322 1.23 7.31 -2.62
CA MET A 322 0.80 8.71 -2.60
C MET A 322 1.70 9.52 -1.65
N PRO A 323 2.12 10.75 -1.98
CA PRO A 323 2.85 11.59 -1.05
C PRO A 323 1.93 12.02 0.11
N THR A 324 2.49 12.25 1.30
CA THR A 324 1.69 12.71 2.45
C THR A 324 1.27 14.16 2.32
N ALA A 325 2.12 14.97 1.72
CA ALA A 325 1.92 16.40 1.57
C ALA A 325 2.28 16.85 0.15
N ASN A 326 1.79 18.01 -0.25
CA ASN A 326 2.17 18.66 -1.50
C ASN A 326 3.49 19.44 -1.35
N ASP A 327 3.87 20.18 -2.39
CA ASP A 327 5.10 21.01 -2.40
C ASP A 327 5.05 22.20 -1.42
N GLU A 328 3.91 22.46 -0.79
CA GLU A 328 3.67 23.51 0.21
C GLU A 328 3.53 22.91 1.63
N ASP A 329 3.94 21.65 1.82
CA ASP A 329 3.85 20.89 3.07
C ASP A 329 2.42 20.73 3.63
N VAL A 330 1.40 20.96 2.81
CA VAL A 330 -0.01 20.75 3.16
C VAL A 330 -0.35 19.26 3.03
N GLU A 331 -0.86 18.67 4.11
CA GLU A 331 -1.29 17.27 4.12
C GLU A 331 -2.39 17.00 3.08
N LEU A 332 -2.17 15.98 2.26
CA LEU A 332 -3.11 15.56 1.24
C LEU A 332 -4.15 14.61 1.82
N ILE A 333 -5.42 14.91 1.54
CA ILE A 333 -6.55 14.06 1.91
C ILE A 333 -6.46 12.73 1.17
N ILE A 334 -6.64 11.63 1.91
CA ILE A 334 -6.71 10.30 1.34
C ILE A 334 -7.99 10.18 0.49
N PRO A 335 -7.88 9.86 -0.81
CA PRO A 335 -9.03 9.78 -1.70
C PRO A 335 -9.94 8.61 -1.33
N ALA A 336 -11.24 8.70 -1.63
CA ALA A 336 -12.22 7.68 -1.31
C ALA A 336 -13.22 7.48 -2.45
N HIS A 337 -13.77 6.26 -2.55
CA HIS A 337 -14.78 5.90 -3.54
C HIS A 337 -15.75 4.89 -2.92
N PRO A 338 -17.09 5.04 -3.06
CA PRO A 338 -18.08 4.16 -2.40
C PRO A 338 -17.89 2.67 -2.71
N CYS A 339 -17.54 2.32 -3.94
CA CYS A 339 -17.21 0.96 -4.37
C CYS A 339 -15.92 0.35 -3.79
N LEU A 340 -15.11 1.11 -3.06
CA LEU A 340 -13.80 0.68 -2.57
C LEU A 340 -13.75 0.79 -1.04
N ALA A 341 -13.40 -0.31 -0.37
CA ALA A 341 -13.12 -0.32 1.05
C ALA A 341 -11.62 -0.04 1.25
N ARG A 342 -11.27 0.94 2.08
CA ARG A 342 -9.87 1.19 2.47
C ARG A 342 -9.47 0.17 3.52
N GLU A 343 -8.53 -0.71 3.19
CA GLU A 343 -8.06 -1.79 4.07
C GLU A 343 -6.85 -1.35 4.88
N GLU A 344 -5.86 -0.72 4.24
CA GLU A 344 -4.57 -0.39 4.87
C GLU A 344 -4.06 0.98 4.43
N VAL A 345 -3.35 1.64 5.35
CA VAL A 345 -2.59 2.87 5.10
C VAL A 345 -1.23 2.72 5.74
N CYS A 346 -0.20 2.44 4.93
CA CYS A 346 1.16 2.24 5.44
C CYS A 346 2.02 3.48 5.17
N VAL A 347 2.47 4.17 6.21
CA VAL A 347 3.31 5.36 6.07
C VAL A 347 4.79 4.96 6.00
N GLN A 348 5.49 5.47 4.98
CA GLN A 348 6.93 5.47 4.90
C GLN A 348 7.45 6.90 5.13
N ALA A 349 8.07 7.12 6.29
CA ALA A 349 8.72 8.38 6.63
C ALA A 349 10.14 8.45 6.07
N PHE A 350 10.48 9.60 5.48
CA PHE A 350 11.85 10.03 5.23
C PHE A 350 12.13 11.30 6.04
N ASN A 351 13.39 11.75 6.08
CA ASN A 351 13.78 12.88 6.93
C ASN A 351 12.99 14.18 6.67
N LYS A 352 12.63 14.46 5.41
CA LYS A 352 12.02 15.74 5.00
C LYS A 352 10.64 15.59 4.35
N TRP A 353 10.19 14.36 4.12
CA TRP A 353 8.92 14.08 3.45
C TRP A 353 8.49 12.66 3.79
N SER A 354 7.22 12.36 3.55
CA SER A 354 6.71 11.00 3.68
C SER A 354 5.82 10.64 2.51
N ARG A 355 5.60 9.35 2.33
CA ARG A 355 4.59 8.82 1.41
C ARG A 355 3.83 7.70 2.08
N ARG A 356 2.62 7.45 1.60
CA ARG A 356 1.72 6.40 2.08
C ARG A 356 1.51 5.39 0.97
N LEU A 357 1.52 4.11 1.31
CA LEU A 357 0.92 3.07 0.51
C LEU A 357 -0.54 2.94 0.94
N LEU A 358 -1.45 3.24 0.05
CA LEU A 358 -2.89 3.13 0.24
C LEU A 358 -3.38 1.83 -0.40
N VAL A 359 -4.14 1.04 0.36
CA VAL A 359 -4.67 -0.23 -0.12
C VAL A 359 -6.18 -0.21 -0.04
N TYR A 360 -6.81 -0.45 -1.18
CA TYR A 360 -8.25 -0.55 -1.31
C TYR A 360 -8.64 -1.94 -1.79
N ARG A 361 -9.73 -2.46 -1.25
CA ARG A 361 -10.41 -3.66 -1.73
C ARG A 361 -11.67 -3.26 -2.48
N ARG A 362 -11.91 -3.87 -3.64
CA ARG A 362 -13.19 -3.75 -4.33
C ARG A 362 -14.29 -4.40 -3.50
N ARG A 363 -15.28 -3.60 -3.11
CA ARG A 363 -16.48 -4.06 -2.42
C ARG A 363 -17.30 -4.97 -3.32
N ALA A 364 -17.94 -5.98 -2.73
CA ALA A 364 -19.01 -6.72 -3.40
C ALA A 364 -20.22 -5.79 -3.64
N ALA A 365 -21.10 -6.14 -4.58
CA ALA A 365 -22.20 -5.26 -4.99
C ALA A 365 -23.15 -4.94 -3.82
N GLU A 366 -23.29 -5.85 -2.87
CA GLU A 366 -24.14 -5.77 -1.68
C GLU A 366 -23.52 -4.86 -0.60
N GLU A 367 -22.20 -4.66 -0.63
CA GLU A 367 -21.47 -3.82 0.33
C GLU A 367 -21.42 -2.34 -0.10
N VAL A 368 -21.90 -2.01 -1.31
CA VAL A 368 -21.84 -0.63 -1.87
C VAL A 368 -23.06 0.18 -1.45
N ASP A 369 -22.82 1.32 -0.80
CA ASP A 369 -23.85 2.31 -0.57
C ASP A 369 -24.26 2.97 -1.89
N ARG A 370 -25.50 2.71 -2.32
CA ARG A 370 -26.04 3.22 -3.58
C ARG A 370 -26.26 4.73 -3.54
N ALA A 371 -26.68 5.28 -2.41
CA ALA A 371 -26.93 6.71 -2.29
C ALA A 371 -25.62 7.50 -2.38
N GLU A 372 -24.56 7.03 -1.73
CA GLU A 372 -23.23 7.65 -1.86
C GLU A 372 -22.66 7.53 -3.28
N LEU A 373 -22.88 6.39 -3.94
CA LEU A 373 -22.44 6.19 -5.33
C LEU A 373 -23.19 7.12 -6.29
N GLU A 374 -24.51 7.21 -6.18
CA GLU A 374 -25.34 8.13 -6.99
C GLU A 374 -24.93 9.58 -6.77
N ALA A 375 -24.70 10.00 -5.52
CA ALA A 375 -24.22 11.34 -5.20
C ALA A 375 -22.82 11.63 -5.81
N LEU A 376 -21.92 10.64 -5.82
CA LEU A 376 -20.62 10.77 -6.48
C LEU A 376 -20.76 10.91 -8.00
N GLU A 377 -21.59 10.08 -8.63
CA GLU A 377 -21.85 10.15 -10.07
C GLU A 377 -22.49 11.47 -10.48
N GLN A 378 -23.43 11.98 -9.69
CA GLN A 378 -24.04 13.28 -9.93
C GLN A 378 -23.00 14.41 -9.88
N ARG A 379 -22.14 14.44 -8.83
CA ARG A 379 -21.05 15.42 -8.73
C ARG A 379 -20.10 15.35 -9.94
N LYS A 380 -19.82 14.15 -10.46
CA LYS A 380 -18.99 13.98 -11.67
C LYS A 380 -19.67 14.50 -12.92
N ARG A 381 -20.96 14.22 -13.12
CA ARG A 381 -21.71 14.74 -14.28
C ARG A 381 -21.79 16.26 -14.26
N GLU A 382 -22.00 16.85 -13.09
CA GLU A 382 -21.97 18.31 -12.91
C GLU A 382 -20.59 18.88 -13.26
N TYR A 383 -19.51 18.18 -12.89
CA TYR A 383 -18.13 18.54 -13.26
C TYR A 383 -17.86 18.44 -14.76
N GLU A 384 -18.38 17.40 -15.44
CA GLU A 384 -18.21 17.17 -16.88
C GLU A 384 -19.08 18.11 -17.75
N GLN A 385 -20.27 18.48 -17.27
CA GLN A 385 -21.18 19.41 -17.95
C GLN A 385 -20.77 20.88 -17.79
N GLY A 386 -19.94 21.21 -16.78
CA GLY A 386 -19.37 22.53 -16.56
C GLY A 386 -18.51 22.99 -17.76
N THR A 387 -19.13 23.71 -18.68
CA THR A 387 -18.59 24.03 -20.01
C THR A 387 -17.53 25.15 -20.00
N ARG A 388 -16.86 25.42 -18.88
CA ARG A 388 -15.79 26.43 -18.83
C ARG A 388 -14.66 26.00 -17.91
N ALA A 389 -13.44 26.06 -18.43
CA ALA A 389 -12.21 25.96 -17.64
C ALA A 389 -12.14 26.98 -16.47
N SER A 390 -13.01 28.01 -16.46
CA SER A 390 -13.21 28.94 -15.35
C SER A 390 -13.94 28.35 -14.14
N ASP A 391 -14.80 27.35 -14.35
CA ASP A 391 -15.70 26.83 -13.29
C ASP A 391 -15.04 25.62 -12.61
N LEU A 392 -14.19 24.89 -13.35
CA LEU A 392 -13.15 24.02 -12.82
C LEU A 392 -12.19 24.75 -11.86
N ASN A 393 -12.01 26.06 -12.07
CA ASN A 393 -11.25 26.92 -11.17
C ASN A 393 -12.08 27.41 -9.98
N ASP A 394 -13.42 27.29 -9.94
CA ASP A 394 -14.24 27.82 -8.83
C ASP A 394 -14.36 26.85 -7.66
N PHE A 395 -14.50 25.54 -7.90
CA PHE A 395 -14.40 24.55 -6.82
C PHE A 395 -12.97 24.45 -6.30
N ARG A 396 -11.98 24.49 -7.21
CA ARG A 396 -10.56 24.62 -6.85
C ARG A 396 -10.29 25.94 -6.13
N ARG A 397 -10.80 27.08 -6.61
CA ARG A 397 -10.68 28.38 -5.92
C ARG A 397 -11.29 28.29 -4.56
N LYS A 398 -12.54 27.87 -4.36
CA LYS A 398 -13.14 27.80 -3.02
C LYS A 398 -12.39 26.89 -2.05
N TYR A 399 -11.83 25.79 -2.56
CA TYR A 399 -10.97 24.91 -1.77
C TYR A 399 -9.61 25.55 -1.43
N PHE A 400 -9.03 26.38 -2.32
CA PHE A 400 -7.76 27.10 -2.14
C PHE A 400 -7.90 28.55 -1.61
N GLU A 401 -9.10 29.14 -1.63
CA GLU A 401 -9.43 30.49 -1.16
C GLU A 401 -9.45 30.48 0.36
N GLY A 402 -9.93 29.40 0.99
CA GLY A 402 -9.75 29.20 2.43
C GLY A 402 -8.27 29.14 2.87
N PHE A 403 -7.36 28.79 1.96
CA PHE A 403 -5.90 28.82 2.20
C PHE A 403 -5.29 30.19 1.91
N ARG A 404 -5.74 30.89 0.84
CA ARG A 404 -5.31 32.27 0.55
C ARG A 404 -5.80 33.27 1.58
N GLU A 405 -7.03 33.17 2.06
CA GLU A 405 -7.58 34.07 3.09
C GLU A 405 -6.77 33.99 4.40
N PHE A 406 -6.24 32.81 4.74
CA PHE A 406 -5.38 32.63 5.92
C PHE A 406 -3.99 33.23 5.72
N GLU A 407 -3.37 32.98 4.56
CA GLU A 407 -2.08 33.57 4.17
C GLU A 407 -2.14 35.09 4.02
N ASP A 408 -3.25 35.61 3.49
CA ASP A 408 -3.48 37.04 3.34
C ASP A 408 -3.76 37.69 4.69
N MET A 409 -4.50 37.05 5.61
CA MET A 409 -4.60 37.49 7.01
C MET A 409 -3.24 37.55 7.71
N LYS A 410 -2.37 36.55 7.48
CA LYS A 410 -1.02 36.49 8.06
C LYS A 410 -0.16 37.65 7.55
N LYS A 411 -0.22 37.93 6.26
CA LYS A 411 0.48 39.07 5.63
C LYS A 411 -0.09 40.41 6.10
N GLU A 412 -1.40 40.54 6.24
CA GLU A 412 -2.07 41.73 6.76
C GLU A 412 -1.67 41.98 8.23
N PHE A 413 -1.62 40.93 9.05
CA PHE A 413 -1.19 40.99 10.45
C PHE A 413 0.27 41.43 10.58
N ILE A 414 1.18 40.86 9.77
CA ILE A 414 2.59 41.28 9.72
C ILE A 414 2.68 42.75 9.28
N ARG A 415 1.92 43.16 8.25
CA ARG A 415 1.89 44.55 7.77
C ARG A 415 1.43 45.52 8.87
N MET A 416 0.33 45.22 9.56
CA MET A 416 -0.20 46.04 10.65
C MET A 416 0.79 46.18 11.82
N LYS A 417 1.51 45.11 12.15
CA LYS A 417 2.54 45.14 13.21
C LYS A 417 3.76 45.96 12.82
N VAL A 418 4.19 45.87 11.57
CA VAL A 418 5.28 46.69 11.02
C VAL A 418 4.90 48.18 10.98
N GLU A 419 3.67 48.50 10.58
CA GLU A 419 3.12 49.86 10.61
C GLU A 419 3.02 50.41 12.05
N ALA A 420 2.77 49.53 13.04
CA ALA A 420 2.80 49.86 14.47
C ALA A 420 4.22 49.95 15.07
N GLY A 421 5.28 49.84 14.26
CA GLY A 421 6.68 50.01 14.67
C GLY A 421 7.40 48.74 15.14
N VAL A 422 6.81 47.56 14.95
CA VAL A 422 7.45 46.26 15.24
C VAL A 422 8.37 45.88 14.09
N LYS A 423 9.57 45.37 14.38
CA LYS A 423 10.48 44.89 13.33
C LYS A 423 9.84 43.71 12.58
N GLU A 424 9.96 43.72 11.26
CA GLU A 424 9.31 42.71 10.39
C GLU A 424 9.73 41.27 10.74
N SER A 425 10.98 41.06 11.16
CA SER A 425 11.46 39.75 11.65
C SER A 425 10.67 39.26 12.86
N ASP A 426 10.34 40.16 13.78
CA ASP A 426 9.67 39.82 15.03
C ASP A 426 8.15 39.66 14.81
N ALA A 427 7.57 40.47 13.92
CA ALA A 427 6.18 40.33 13.49
C ALA A 427 5.92 39.00 12.75
N ARG A 428 6.88 38.54 11.93
CA ARG A 428 6.83 37.21 11.30
C ARG A 428 6.90 36.08 12.31
N LEU A 429 7.82 36.19 13.28
CA LEU A 429 7.96 35.20 14.36
C LEU A 429 6.69 35.13 15.25
N GLU A 430 6.02 36.27 15.47
CA GLU A 430 4.77 36.36 16.22
C GLU A 430 3.58 35.78 15.43
N ALA A 431 3.55 35.96 14.11
CA ALA A 431 2.56 35.37 13.22
C ALA A 431 2.70 33.83 13.13
N GLU A 432 3.93 33.31 13.11
CA GLU A 432 4.21 31.87 13.17
C GLU A 432 3.81 31.27 14.52
N ARG A 433 4.01 31.98 15.63
CA ARG A 433 3.56 31.54 16.97
C ARG A 433 2.03 31.50 17.13
N LEU A 434 1.30 32.34 16.41
CA LEU A 434 -0.17 32.31 16.37
C LEU A 434 -0.70 31.07 15.63
N GLU A 435 0.04 30.62 14.62
CA GLU A 435 -0.23 29.39 13.87
C GLU A 435 0.02 28.15 14.74
N GLU A 436 1.18 28.08 15.42
CA GLU A 436 1.50 27.03 16.39
C GLU A 436 0.51 26.99 17.56
N ALA A 437 0.02 28.16 18.03
CA ALA A 437 -0.98 28.23 19.09
C ALA A 437 -2.38 27.75 18.65
N ARG A 438 -2.74 27.95 17.38
CA ARG A 438 -3.98 27.42 16.78
C ARG A 438 -3.91 25.91 16.62
N GLU A 439 -2.78 25.39 16.14
CA GLU A 439 -2.54 23.94 16.04
C GLU A 439 -2.54 23.28 17.42
N SER A 440 -1.89 23.90 18.41
CA SER A 440 -1.92 23.45 19.81
C SER A 440 -3.33 23.53 20.43
N ALA A 441 -4.16 24.51 20.06
CA ALA A 441 -5.54 24.60 20.51
C ALA A 441 -6.43 23.52 19.86
N ALA A 442 -6.19 23.18 18.60
CA ALA A 442 -6.85 22.06 17.91
C ALA A 442 -6.45 20.71 18.53
N GLU A 443 -5.17 20.49 18.80
CA GLU A 443 -4.66 19.31 19.51
C GLU A 443 -5.19 19.22 20.96
N LYS A 444 -5.29 20.34 21.69
CA LYS A 444 -5.92 20.37 23.02
C LYS A 444 -7.41 20.05 22.97
N THR A 445 -8.09 20.45 21.89
CA THR A 445 -9.52 20.13 21.69
C THR A 445 -9.71 18.65 21.38
N GLU A 446 -8.79 18.02 20.63
CA GLU A 446 -8.73 16.56 20.49
C GLU A 446 -8.36 15.86 21.80
N GLY A 447 -7.43 16.38 22.58
CA GLY A 447 -7.06 15.84 23.90
C GLY A 447 -8.21 15.88 24.91
N VAL A 448 -9.01 16.96 24.91
CA VAL A 448 -10.23 17.05 25.73
C VAL A 448 -11.32 16.10 25.24
N LYS A 449 -11.46 15.90 23.92
CA LYS A 449 -12.34 14.85 23.36
C LYS A 449 -11.89 13.45 23.77
N ALA A 450 -10.58 13.17 23.75
CA ALA A 450 -10.03 11.89 24.19
C ALA A 450 -10.26 11.65 25.69
N LEU A 451 -10.10 12.67 26.53
CA LEU A 451 -10.40 12.60 27.97
C LEU A 451 -11.90 12.41 28.26
N LEU A 452 -12.78 13.03 27.48
CA LEU A 452 -14.24 12.84 27.60
C LEU A 452 -14.66 11.43 27.15
N VAL A 453 -14.01 10.87 26.13
CA VAL A 453 -14.22 9.47 25.70
C VAL A 453 -13.69 8.49 26.76
N GLU A 454 -12.56 8.78 27.40
CA GLU A 454 -12.02 7.95 28.49
C GLU A 454 -12.88 8.03 29.77
N ALA A 455 -13.46 9.20 30.07
CA ALA A 455 -14.41 9.38 31.16
C ALA A 455 -15.73 8.63 30.91
N ALA A 456 -16.28 8.69 29.69
CA ALA A 456 -17.45 7.92 29.29
C ALA A 456 -17.19 6.41 29.36
N ALA A 457 -15.99 5.95 28.94
CA ALA A 457 -15.60 4.55 29.05
C ALA A 457 -15.40 4.08 30.52
N LYS A 458 -15.11 4.98 31.46
CA LYS A 458 -15.06 4.69 32.90
C LYS A 458 -16.45 4.62 33.52
N GLU A 459 -17.39 5.48 33.11
CA GLU A 459 -18.80 5.38 33.52
C GLU A 459 -19.46 4.10 33.00
N ASP A 460 -19.20 3.72 31.75
CA ASP A 460 -19.70 2.44 31.19
C ASP A 460 -19.13 1.22 31.93
N ARG A 461 -17.86 1.26 32.36
CA ARG A 461 -17.26 0.19 33.18
C ARG A 461 -17.84 0.13 34.59
N ALA A 462 -18.14 1.28 35.20
CA ALA A 462 -18.79 1.34 36.50
C ALA A 462 -20.25 0.86 36.44
N GLY A 463 -20.97 1.19 35.35
CA GLY A 463 -22.30 0.67 35.05
C GLY A 463 -22.31 -0.84 34.85
N ALA A 464 -21.37 -1.38 34.07
CA ALA A 464 -21.22 -2.82 33.88
C ALA A 464 -20.90 -3.57 35.18
N GLN A 465 -20.08 -2.99 36.06
CA GLN A 465 -19.79 -3.56 37.39
C GLN A 465 -21.01 -3.54 38.31
N ALA A 466 -21.83 -2.49 38.27
CA ALA A 466 -23.08 -2.39 39.03
C ALA A 466 -24.13 -3.39 38.54
N ASP A 467 -24.21 -3.62 37.22
CA ASP A 467 -25.10 -4.62 36.63
C ASP A 467 -24.67 -6.05 36.97
N GLU A 468 -23.36 -6.33 37.04
CA GLU A 468 -22.82 -7.62 37.45
C GLU A 468 -23.08 -7.90 38.94
N LEU A 469 -22.91 -6.89 39.80
CA LEU A 469 -23.28 -6.97 41.22
C LEU A 469 -24.78 -7.20 41.41
N ASN A 470 -25.64 -6.49 40.66
CA ASN A 470 -27.08 -6.71 40.68
C ASN A 470 -27.48 -8.11 40.17
N ARG A 471 -26.72 -8.66 39.22
CA ARG A 471 -26.92 -10.04 38.77
C ARG A 471 -26.57 -11.03 39.87
N GLN A 472 -25.44 -10.86 40.54
CA GLN A 472 -25.02 -11.71 41.66
C GLN A 472 -26.04 -11.66 42.80
N PHE A 473 -26.50 -10.48 43.21
CA PHE A 473 -27.55 -10.32 44.22
C PHE A 473 -28.88 -10.99 43.84
N LYS A 474 -29.29 -10.96 42.56
CA LYS A 474 -30.50 -11.66 42.08
C LYS A 474 -30.34 -13.18 42.00
N THR A 475 -29.12 -13.68 41.88
CA THR A 475 -28.84 -15.12 41.80
C THR A 475 -28.74 -15.74 43.20
N GLU A 476 -28.25 -14.98 44.18
CA GLU A 476 -28.22 -15.39 45.61
C GLU A 476 -29.58 -15.28 46.31
N ALA A 477 -30.51 -14.47 45.80
CA ALA A 477 -31.87 -14.37 46.33
C ALA A 477 -32.86 -15.43 45.75
N ALA A 478 -32.41 -16.26 44.82
CA ALA A 478 -33.24 -17.25 44.11
C ALA A 478 -32.80 -18.72 44.34
N GLY A 479 -31.86 -18.96 45.27
CA GLY A 479 -31.49 -20.27 45.81
C GLY A 479 -31.59 -20.23 47.33
#